data_AF-L9ZP59-F1
#
_entry.id   AF-L9ZP59-F1
#
_cell.length_a   1.000
_cell.length_b   1.000
_cell.length_c   1.000
_cell.angle_alpha   90.00
_cell.angle_beta   90.00
_cell.angle_gamma   90.00
#
_symmetry.space_group_name_H-M   'P 1'
#
loop_
_entity.id
_entity.type
_entity.pdbx_description
1 polymer ?
#
loop_
_entity_poly.entity_id
_entity_poly.type
_entity_poly.pdbx_seq_one_letter_code
_entity_poly.pdbx_strand_id
1 'polypeptide(L)'
;MTIDPRDTTRRSLLATTGSLGVLGLAGCLSDDDEDEGGNGDDASSNGDDGQETENGDDDQDHDDDHGHMDIETFELIDRDADAVSAYVHDDHWDDGPLLVPVDGFVSVGAHVEDDHGDEITLGEDEEYTLNAQFAEGAQEIVDVEAHGDHLDITGEETGFTDLVFQIWHGDHADWESPALEVEVVEDIDDHEHDSDHDDDDGHDHDDGHEDDHDHDHDH
;
A
#
# COMPACT_ATOMS: atom_id res chain seq x y z
N MET A 1 9.73 22.09 46.10
CA MET A 1 10.01 22.87 44.89
C MET A 1 11.40 22.51 44.41
N THR A 2 11.48 21.36 43.76
CA THR A 2 12.61 20.91 42.94
C THR A 2 12.23 21.27 41.51
N ILE A 3 13.04 22.09 40.86
CA ILE A 3 12.93 22.41 39.44
C ILE A 3 13.94 21.49 38.76
N ASP A 4 13.47 20.63 37.86
CA ASP A 4 14.33 19.74 37.08
C ASP A 4 14.50 20.33 35.67
N PRO A 5 15.69 20.81 35.29
CA PRO A 5 15.93 21.37 33.97
C PRO A 5 16.32 20.25 32.98
N ARG A 6 15.35 19.80 32.19
CA ARG A 6 15.60 19.03 30.96
C ARG A 6 16.25 19.92 29.90
N ASP A 7 17.56 20.08 30.00
CA ASP A 7 18.39 20.86 29.07
C ASP A 7 18.85 19.99 27.88
N THR A 8 17.88 19.47 27.12
CA THR A 8 18.13 18.62 25.95
C THR A 8 18.70 19.47 24.82
N THR A 9 20.04 19.58 24.78
CA THR A 9 20.78 20.44 23.85
C THR A 9 20.61 19.96 22.41
N ARG A 10 19.63 20.51 21.67
CA ARG A 10 19.46 20.32 20.23
C ARG A 10 20.71 20.83 19.50
N ARG A 11 21.60 19.92 19.07
CA ARG A 11 22.79 20.26 18.29
C ARG A 11 22.42 20.41 16.81
N SER A 12 21.99 21.61 16.44
CA SER A 12 21.84 21.99 15.04
C SER A 12 23.21 21.91 14.34
N LEU A 13 23.36 20.94 13.44
CA LEU A 13 24.50 20.82 12.53
C LEU A 13 24.19 21.57 11.24
N LEU A 14 24.77 22.76 11.10
CA LEU A 14 24.78 23.52 9.86
C LEU A 14 26.13 23.40 9.17
N ALA A 15 26.08 23.49 7.84
CA ALA A 15 27.18 23.62 6.87
C ALA A 15 27.95 22.33 6.51
N THR A 16 27.67 21.85 5.30
CA THR A 16 28.75 21.57 4.33
C THR A 16 28.41 22.26 3.00
N THR A 17 29.34 23.08 2.51
CA THR A 17 29.24 23.84 1.25
C THR A 17 30.04 23.18 0.14
N GLY A 18 29.44 23.02 -1.04
CA GLY A 18 30.12 22.67 -2.30
C GLY A 18 29.27 21.72 -3.14
N SER A 19 29.27 21.76 -4.48
CA SER A 19 29.95 22.65 -5.42
C SER A 19 29.14 22.81 -6.70
N LEU A 20 29.12 24.00 -7.32
CA LEU A 20 28.46 24.20 -8.62
C LEU A 20 29.27 23.57 -9.75
N GLY A 21 28.80 22.44 -10.27
CA GLY A 21 29.30 21.81 -11.51
C GLY A 21 28.43 22.17 -12.71
N VAL A 22 28.89 23.10 -13.55
CA VAL A 22 28.26 23.33 -14.87
C VAL A 22 28.98 22.49 -15.92
N LEU A 23 28.34 21.41 -16.36
CA LEU A 23 28.76 20.61 -17.50
C LEU A 23 27.65 20.63 -18.55
N GLY A 24 27.77 21.54 -19.52
CA GLY A 24 26.95 21.50 -20.73
C GLY A 24 27.52 20.50 -21.72
N LEU A 25 26.70 19.56 -22.18
CA LEU A 25 26.95 18.78 -23.40
C LEU A 25 25.71 18.89 -24.30
N ALA A 26 25.93 19.31 -25.54
CA ALA A 26 24.88 19.39 -26.54
C ALA A 26 24.66 18.03 -27.20
N GLY A 27 23.43 17.52 -27.17
CA GLY A 27 22.97 16.39 -27.96
C GLY A 27 22.02 16.87 -29.06
N CYS A 28 22.35 16.59 -30.32
CA CYS A 28 21.56 16.91 -31.51
C CYS A 28 21.45 15.64 -32.36
N LEU A 29 20.22 15.17 -32.64
CA LEU A 29 19.76 14.07 -33.51
C LEU A 29 18.27 13.80 -33.11
N SER A 30 17.23 13.55 -33.92
CA SER A 30 16.92 13.72 -35.37
C SER A 30 15.42 14.13 -35.49
N ASP A 31 14.80 14.60 -36.58
CA ASP A 31 15.17 14.78 -38.01
C ASP A 31 14.76 13.65 -39.02
N ASP A 32 13.76 12.78 -38.68
CA ASP A 32 13.09 11.72 -39.51
C ASP A 32 11.70 11.40 -38.83
N ASP A 33 10.57 11.06 -39.46
CA ASP A 33 10.21 10.99 -40.89
C ASP A 33 8.67 11.12 -41.13
N GLU A 34 8.19 10.96 -42.38
CA GLU A 34 6.83 11.29 -42.86
C GLU A 34 5.85 10.07 -42.92
N ASP A 35 4.65 10.22 -43.52
CA ASP A 35 3.55 9.21 -43.75
C ASP A 35 2.71 8.74 -42.52
N GLU A 36 1.46 8.24 -42.60
CA GLU A 36 0.44 7.99 -43.67
C GLU A 36 -0.90 8.75 -43.32
N GLY A 37 -2.02 8.80 -44.07
CA GLY A 37 -2.38 8.24 -45.40
C GLY A 37 -3.82 8.55 -45.90
N GLY A 38 -4.83 8.81 -45.05
CA GLY A 38 -6.27 8.98 -45.41
C GLY A 38 -7.12 9.45 -44.20
N ASN A 39 -8.41 9.81 -44.27
CA ASN A 39 -9.43 9.76 -45.33
C ASN A 39 -10.40 10.95 -45.06
N GLY A 40 -10.95 11.69 -46.02
CA GLY A 40 -11.75 11.17 -47.13
C GLY A 40 -13.23 11.17 -46.72
N ASP A 41 -13.80 12.37 -46.66
CA ASP A 41 -15.21 12.68 -46.37
C ASP A 41 -16.18 12.05 -47.38
N ASP A 42 -17.23 11.38 -46.88
CA ASP A 42 -18.48 11.16 -47.63
C ASP A 42 -19.67 11.10 -46.65
N ALA A 43 -20.85 11.53 -47.11
CA ALA A 43 -22.00 11.82 -46.25
C ALA A 43 -23.30 11.28 -46.86
N SER A 44 -24.16 10.63 -46.05
CA SER A 44 -25.58 10.48 -46.40
C SER A 44 -26.51 10.15 -45.22
N SER A 45 -27.54 10.99 -45.13
CA SER A 45 -28.72 11.00 -44.26
C SER A 45 -29.59 9.72 -44.29
N ASN A 46 -30.23 9.36 -43.16
CA ASN A 46 -31.70 9.50 -42.91
C ASN A 46 -32.40 8.30 -42.21
N GLY A 47 -33.23 8.59 -41.18
CA GLY A 47 -34.12 7.66 -40.44
C GLY A 47 -33.66 7.51 -38.98
N ASP A 48 -34.42 7.79 -37.91
CA ASP A 48 -35.87 7.80 -37.62
C ASP A 48 -36.55 6.42 -37.43
N ASP A 49 -36.13 5.72 -36.38
CA ASP A 49 -37.01 4.85 -35.59
C ASP A 49 -36.57 4.87 -34.12
N GLY A 50 -37.49 5.24 -33.22
CA GLY A 50 -37.23 5.29 -31.79
C GLY A 50 -37.56 3.96 -31.11
N GLN A 51 -36.66 3.49 -30.25
CA GLN A 51 -36.98 2.52 -29.21
C GLN A 51 -36.37 2.95 -27.88
N GLU A 52 -37.12 2.72 -26.81
CA GLU A 52 -36.80 3.10 -25.44
C GLU A 52 -36.19 1.88 -24.73
N THR A 53 -34.88 1.88 -24.54
CA THR A 53 -34.12 1.00 -23.62
C THR A 53 -32.96 1.86 -23.10
N GLU A 54 -32.98 2.28 -21.84
CA GLU A 54 -32.42 1.51 -20.71
C GLU A 54 -30.90 1.35 -20.86
N ASN A 55 -30.16 2.08 -20.02
CA ASN A 55 -28.71 2.01 -19.80
C ASN A 55 -27.85 2.46 -21.00
N GLY A 56 -27.39 3.71 -20.95
CA GLY A 56 -25.94 3.93 -20.98
C GLY A 56 -25.60 4.22 -19.52
N ASP A 57 -24.90 3.34 -18.82
CA ASP A 57 -23.47 3.11 -19.01
C ASP A 57 -22.78 4.46 -18.84
N ASP A 58 -22.58 4.78 -17.55
CA ASP A 58 -21.64 5.79 -17.10
C ASP A 58 -20.24 5.27 -17.48
N ASP A 59 -19.83 5.51 -18.73
CA ASP A 59 -18.46 5.34 -19.21
C ASP A 59 -17.56 6.33 -18.46
N GLN A 60 -17.28 6.02 -17.19
CA GLN A 60 -16.27 6.65 -16.35
C GLN A 60 -14.91 6.07 -16.73
N ASP A 61 -14.58 6.21 -18.02
CA ASP A 61 -13.23 6.02 -18.56
C ASP A 61 -12.37 7.18 -18.06
N HIS A 62 -12.09 7.15 -16.75
CA HIS A 62 -11.00 7.90 -16.12
C HIS A 62 -9.69 7.17 -16.43
N ASP A 63 -9.36 7.12 -17.73
CA ASP A 63 -8.03 6.81 -18.23
C ASP A 63 -7.08 7.98 -17.88
N ASP A 64 -6.87 8.21 -16.58
CA ASP A 64 -5.67 8.88 -16.09
C ASP A 64 -4.52 7.87 -16.22
N ASP A 65 -4.12 7.63 -17.48
CA ASP A 65 -3.01 6.77 -17.94
C ASP A 65 -1.68 7.38 -17.50
N HIS A 66 -1.44 7.32 -16.18
CA HIS A 66 -0.26 7.84 -15.49
C HIS A 66 0.76 6.73 -15.21
N GLY A 67 0.95 5.82 -16.18
CA GLY A 67 2.02 4.83 -16.15
C GLY A 67 2.01 3.94 -14.89
N HIS A 68 0.81 3.68 -14.37
CA HIS A 68 0.64 2.99 -13.10
C HIS A 68 1.28 1.60 -13.13
N MET A 69 2.02 1.29 -12.07
CA MET A 69 2.61 -0.02 -11.85
C MET A 69 1.54 -0.96 -11.30
N ASP A 70 1.29 -2.07 -11.99
CA ASP A 70 0.46 -3.16 -11.47
C ASP A 70 1.24 -3.92 -10.38
N ILE A 71 0.66 -3.98 -9.17
CA ILE A 71 1.20 -4.66 -7.99
C ILE A 71 0.32 -5.88 -7.68
N GLU A 72 0.92 -7.07 -7.58
CA GLU A 72 0.22 -8.29 -7.11
C GLU A 72 0.14 -8.33 -5.58
N THR A 73 1.26 -7.99 -4.91
CA THR A 73 1.40 -8.08 -3.45
C THR A 73 2.03 -6.80 -2.89
N PHE A 74 1.45 -6.23 -1.82
CA PHE A 74 2.11 -5.23 -0.97
C PHE A 74 1.95 -5.61 0.50
N GLU A 75 3.04 -6.01 1.17
CA GLU A 75 3.06 -6.32 2.60
C GLU A 75 3.76 -5.19 3.37
N LEU A 76 3.12 -4.64 4.40
CA LEU A 76 3.72 -3.70 5.35
C LEU A 76 4.34 -4.48 6.52
N ILE A 77 5.64 -4.29 6.77
CA ILE A 77 6.42 -5.09 7.72
C ILE A 77 6.97 -4.22 8.85
N ASP A 78 6.59 -4.51 10.09
CA ASP A 78 7.23 -3.96 11.28
C ASP A 78 8.68 -4.46 11.36
N ARG A 79 9.64 -3.54 11.34
CA ARG A 79 11.08 -3.84 11.29
C ARG A 79 11.68 -4.24 12.64
N ASP A 80 11.04 -3.87 13.76
CA ASP A 80 11.48 -4.25 15.10
C ASP A 80 10.95 -5.65 15.47
N ALA A 81 9.76 -6.01 15.00
CA ALA A 81 9.13 -7.31 15.19
C ALA A 81 9.50 -8.37 14.12
N ASP A 82 9.94 -7.95 12.92
CA ASP A 82 10.15 -8.81 11.72
C ASP A 82 8.84 -9.53 11.33
N ALA A 83 7.73 -8.79 11.32
CA ALA A 83 6.38 -9.32 11.15
C ALA A 83 5.51 -8.44 10.23
N VAL A 84 4.65 -9.07 9.42
CA VAL A 84 3.65 -8.36 8.60
C VAL A 84 2.58 -7.75 9.50
N SER A 85 2.35 -6.44 9.37
CA SER A 85 1.37 -5.67 10.14
C SER A 85 0.04 -5.51 9.42
N ALA A 86 0.10 -5.39 8.08
CA ALA A 86 -1.04 -5.33 7.16
C ALA A 86 -0.54 -5.67 5.75
N TYR A 87 -1.41 -6.12 4.85
CA TYR A 87 -1.06 -6.30 3.44
C TYR A 87 -2.23 -5.95 2.52
N VAL A 88 -1.94 -5.50 1.30
CA VAL A 88 -2.95 -5.24 0.27
C VAL A 88 -3.12 -6.48 -0.60
N HIS A 89 -4.37 -6.88 -0.83
CA HIS A 89 -4.74 -7.87 -1.83
C HIS A 89 -5.96 -7.38 -2.63
N ASP A 90 -5.92 -7.50 -3.95
CA ASP A 90 -6.85 -6.86 -4.90
C ASP A 90 -6.95 -5.34 -4.65
N ASP A 91 -8.04 -4.87 -4.02
CA ASP A 91 -8.40 -3.46 -3.82
C ASP A 91 -8.51 -3.03 -2.34
N HIS A 92 -8.06 -3.86 -1.40
CA HIS A 92 -8.21 -3.61 0.04
C HIS A 92 -7.05 -4.11 0.90
N TRP A 93 -6.94 -3.55 2.11
CA TRP A 93 -6.08 -4.06 3.17
C TRP A 93 -6.73 -5.25 3.88
N ASP A 94 -5.97 -6.33 4.00
CA ASP A 94 -6.11 -7.33 5.04
C ASP A 94 -5.25 -6.94 6.26
N ASP A 95 -5.78 -7.23 7.45
CA ASP A 95 -5.28 -6.80 8.77
C ASP A 95 -5.25 -5.27 9.01
N GLY A 96 -4.79 -4.84 10.18
CA GLY A 96 -4.85 -3.46 10.68
C GLY A 96 -5.86 -3.21 11.82
N PRO A 97 -5.93 -1.99 12.39
CA PRO A 97 -5.15 -0.80 12.04
C PRO A 97 -3.66 -0.91 12.40
N LEU A 98 -2.82 -0.06 11.80
CA LEU A 98 -1.42 0.05 12.21
C LEU A 98 -1.36 0.76 13.58
N LEU A 99 -0.81 0.08 14.59
CA LEU A 99 -0.71 0.63 15.95
C LEU A 99 0.58 1.43 16.12
N VAL A 100 0.47 2.67 16.61
CA VAL A 100 1.61 3.57 16.86
C VAL A 100 1.57 4.06 18.32
N PRO A 101 2.67 3.99 19.08
CA PRO A 101 2.69 4.51 20.45
C PRO A 101 2.84 6.04 20.46
N VAL A 102 2.05 6.73 21.29
CA VAL A 102 2.19 8.19 21.50
C VAL A 102 3.55 8.54 22.12
N ASP A 103 4.16 9.66 21.71
CA ASP A 103 5.55 10.05 22.04
C ASP A 103 6.61 8.99 21.61
N GLY A 104 6.22 7.97 20.84
CA GLY A 104 7.06 6.90 20.28
C GLY A 104 6.87 6.75 18.78
N PHE A 105 7.47 5.73 18.18
CA PHE A 105 7.40 5.48 16.74
C PHE A 105 7.39 3.98 16.42
N VAL A 106 6.92 3.64 15.22
CA VAL A 106 7.10 2.33 14.58
C VAL A 106 7.90 2.53 13.29
N SER A 107 8.81 1.60 12.98
CA SER A 107 9.57 1.61 11.73
C SER A 107 9.01 0.53 10.83
N VAL A 108 8.45 0.90 9.67
CA VAL A 108 7.79 -0.02 8.74
C VAL A 108 8.50 -0.05 7.39
N GLY A 109 8.88 -1.25 6.95
CA GLY A 109 9.32 -1.52 5.57
C GLY A 109 8.15 -2.05 4.73
N ALA A 110 8.41 -2.30 3.44
CA ALA A 110 7.47 -3.01 2.59
C ALA A 110 8.16 -4.15 1.81
N HIS A 111 7.46 -5.27 1.63
CA HIS A 111 7.75 -6.25 0.59
C HIS A 111 6.69 -6.10 -0.52
N VAL A 112 7.14 -6.06 -1.77
CA VAL A 112 6.31 -5.66 -2.91
C VAL A 112 6.63 -6.55 -4.11
N GLU A 113 5.61 -7.10 -4.75
CA GLU A 113 5.71 -7.95 -5.95
C GLU A 113 4.88 -7.32 -7.09
N ASP A 114 5.44 -7.30 -8.31
CA ASP A 114 4.73 -6.86 -9.52
C ASP A 114 3.69 -7.88 -10.03
N ASP A 115 2.96 -7.57 -11.10
CA ASP A 115 1.97 -8.47 -11.72
C ASP A 115 2.53 -9.79 -12.27
N HIS A 116 3.86 -9.95 -12.27
CA HIS A 116 4.56 -11.17 -12.68
C HIS A 116 5.04 -12.00 -11.49
N GLY A 117 4.89 -11.50 -10.26
CA GLY A 117 5.43 -12.09 -9.03
C GLY A 117 6.95 -11.93 -8.90
N ASP A 118 7.54 -10.90 -9.51
CA ASP A 118 8.94 -10.52 -9.32
C ASP A 118 9.04 -9.42 -8.22
N GLU A 119 9.94 -9.61 -7.24
CA GLU A 119 10.13 -8.69 -6.10
C GLU A 119 10.73 -7.34 -6.53
N ILE A 120 10.07 -6.25 -6.15
CA ILE A 120 10.54 -4.88 -6.36
C ILE A 120 11.43 -4.47 -5.18
N THR A 121 12.71 -4.19 -5.46
CA THR A 121 13.66 -3.74 -4.43
C THR A 121 13.52 -2.22 -4.17
N LEU A 122 13.33 -1.85 -2.90
CA LEU A 122 13.16 -0.46 -2.45
C LEU A 122 14.43 0.08 -1.77
N GLY A 123 14.76 1.36 -1.94
CA GLY A 123 15.87 2.01 -1.23
C GLY A 123 16.35 3.35 -1.83
N GLU A 124 17.07 4.16 -1.05
CA GLU A 124 17.59 5.49 -1.50
C GLU A 124 18.54 5.42 -2.72
N ASP A 125 19.21 4.28 -2.92
CA ASP A 125 20.14 4.02 -4.02
C ASP A 125 19.50 3.16 -5.15
N GLU A 126 18.22 2.77 -5.01
CA GLU A 126 17.49 1.90 -5.95
C GLU A 126 16.57 2.72 -6.89
N GLU A 127 15.83 2.05 -7.78
CA GLU A 127 14.89 2.71 -8.73
C GLU A 127 13.60 3.18 -8.04
N TYR A 128 13.14 2.41 -7.04
CA TYR A 128 11.90 2.64 -6.31
C TYR A 128 12.14 2.93 -4.83
N THR A 129 11.25 3.75 -4.25
CA THR A 129 11.29 4.15 -2.84
C THR A 129 9.91 4.10 -2.21
N LEU A 130 9.86 3.71 -0.93
CA LEU A 130 8.66 3.76 -0.12
C LEU A 130 8.40 5.19 0.41
N ASN A 131 7.15 5.63 0.33
CA ASN A 131 6.67 6.88 0.89
C ASN A 131 5.24 6.70 1.45
N ALA A 132 4.72 7.68 2.18
CA ALA A 132 3.30 7.74 2.52
C ALA A 132 2.79 9.18 2.65
N GLN A 133 1.48 9.35 2.45
CA GLN A 133 0.76 10.60 2.65
C GLN A 133 -0.51 10.39 3.46
N PHE A 134 -1.06 11.46 4.04
CA PHE A 134 -2.38 11.43 4.66
C PHE A 134 -3.49 11.29 3.61
N ALA A 135 -4.49 10.45 3.88
CA ALA A 135 -5.69 10.38 3.04
C ALA A 135 -6.52 11.69 3.09
N GLU A 136 -7.40 11.92 2.12
CA GLU A 136 -8.17 13.17 2.05
C GLU A 136 -9.08 13.34 3.29
N GLY A 137 -8.76 14.34 4.12
CA GLY A 137 -9.53 14.68 5.33
C GLY A 137 -9.09 13.94 6.59
N ALA A 138 -8.05 13.11 6.52
CA ALA A 138 -7.41 12.47 7.67
C ALA A 138 -6.79 13.51 8.64
N GLN A 139 -6.43 13.07 9.85
CA GLN A 139 -5.90 13.94 10.90
C GLN A 139 -4.36 13.84 10.98
N GLU A 140 -3.67 14.98 10.96
CA GLU A 140 -2.22 15.06 11.19
C GLU A 140 -1.93 14.83 12.70
N ILE A 141 -2.02 13.58 13.17
CA ILE A 141 -1.73 13.13 14.55
C ILE A 141 -0.50 12.21 14.65
N VAL A 142 0.13 11.93 13.50
CA VAL A 142 1.43 11.26 13.39
C VAL A 142 2.37 12.13 12.56
N ASP A 143 3.68 11.96 12.73
CA ASP A 143 4.73 12.47 11.85
C ASP A 143 5.32 11.29 11.06
N VAL A 144 5.62 11.47 9.78
CA VAL A 144 6.09 10.39 8.88
C VAL A 144 7.40 10.83 8.22
N GLU A 145 8.50 10.14 8.51
CA GLU A 145 9.81 10.37 7.91
C GLU A 145 10.19 9.20 7.00
N ALA A 146 10.47 9.48 5.71
CA ALA A 146 10.79 8.45 4.71
C ALA A 146 12.29 8.25 4.54
N HIS A 147 12.71 6.99 4.43
CA HIS A 147 14.11 6.57 4.37
C HIS A 147 14.44 5.67 3.17
N GLY A 148 13.59 5.67 2.13
CA GLY A 148 13.81 4.96 0.88
C GLY A 148 13.30 3.51 0.90
N ASP A 149 13.80 2.66 1.81
CA ASP A 149 13.29 1.27 1.98
C ASP A 149 12.22 1.16 3.09
N HIS A 150 12.04 2.20 3.91
CA HIS A 150 11.17 2.20 5.08
C HIS A 150 10.68 3.60 5.44
N LEU A 151 9.68 3.64 6.33
CA LEU A 151 9.13 4.83 6.97
C LEU A 151 9.24 4.71 8.48
N ASP A 152 9.66 5.79 9.15
CA ASP A 152 9.51 5.94 10.59
C ASP A 152 8.24 6.77 10.85
N ILE A 153 7.24 6.18 11.52
CA ILE A 153 5.94 6.78 11.82
C ILE A 153 5.85 7.06 13.32
N THR A 154 5.87 8.34 13.71
CA THR A 154 5.90 8.82 15.11
C THR A 154 4.51 9.28 15.57
N GLY A 155 4.02 8.80 16.71
CA GLY A 155 2.73 9.21 17.27
C GLY A 155 2.79 10.54 18.03
N GLU A 156 2.06 11.57 17.58
CA GLU A 156 2.01 12.88 18.24
C GLU A 156 0.80 13.04 19.19
N GLU A 157 -0.40 12.58 18.80
CA GLU A 157 -1.62 12.65 19.61
C GLU A 157 -2.45 11.37 19.47
N THR A 158 -3.03 10.88 20.56
CA THR A 158 -3.85 9.66 20.57
C THR A 158 -5.13 9.81 19.74
N GLY A 159 -5.42 8.84 18.87
CA GLY A 159 -6.60 8.85 18.01
C GLY A 159 -6.42 8.03 16.75
N PHE A 160 -7.30 8.23 15.77
CA PHE A 160 -7.27 7.57 14.46
C PHE A 160 -6.94 8.56 13.35
N THR A 161 -6.17 8.09 12.38
CA THR A 161 -5.90 8.75 11.10
C THR A 161 -5.73 7.71 9.99
N ASP A 162 -5.68 8.17 8.75
CA ASP A 162 -5.62 7.31 7.57
C ASP A 162 -4.42 7.69 6.71
N LEU A 163 -3.57 6.71 6.39
CA LEU A 163 -2.40 6.88 5.51
C LEU A 163 -2.57 6.11 4.19
N VAL A 164 -2.09 6.71 3.11
CA VAL A 164 -1.91 6.10 1.79
C VAL A 164 -0.42 5.89 1.59
N PHE A 165 0.00 4.62 1.46
CA PHE A 165 1.36 4.23 1.14
C PHE A 165 1.59 4.32 -0.37
N GLN A 166 2.81 4.63 -0.78
CA GLN A 166 3.13 4.95 -2.17
C GLN A 166 4.47 4.35 -2.57
N ILE A 167 4.55 3.82 -3.79
CA ILE A 167 5.81 3.43 -4.42
C ILE A 167 6.22 4.53 -5.39
N TRP A 168 7.34 5.19 -5.08
CA TRP A 168 7.86 6.34 -5.80
C TRP A 168 9.02 5.98 -6.72
N HIS A 169 8.96 6.50 -7.94
CA HIS A 169 10.01 6.43 -8.94
C HIS A 169 10.45 7.86 -9.30
N GLY A 170 11.61 8.28 -8.78
CA GLY A 170 12.13 9.62 -9.02
C GLY A 170 11.31 10.74 -8.37
N ASP A 171 10.42 11.39 -9.15
CA ASP A 171 9.61 12.55 -8.72
C ASP A 171 8.08 12.34 -8.78
N HIS A 172 7.62 11.10 -8.98
CA HIS A 172 6.21 10.71 -8.95
C HIS A 172 6.01 9.36 -8.24
N ALA A 173 4.76 9.10 -7.82
CA ALA A 173 4.30 7.80 -7.36
C ALA A 173 3.78 6.99 -8.56
N ASP A 174 4.31 5.79 -8.77
CA ASP A 174 3.86 4.87 -9.82
C ASP A 174 2.70 3.99 -9.30
N TRP A 175 2.58 3.84 -7.97
CA TRP A 175 1.48 3.14 -7.31
C TRP A 175 1.11 3.80 -5.97
N GLU A 176 -0.18 3.75 -5.62
CA GLU A 176 -0.74 4.22 -4.34
C GLU A 176 -1.65 3.14 -3.74
N SER A 177 -1.55 2.91 -2.43
CA SER A 177 -2.39 1.94 -1.72
C SER A 177 -3.82 2.46 -1.48
N PRO A 178 -4.79 1.59 -1.15
CA PRO A 178 -5.96 2.00 -0.38
C PRO A 178 -5.55 2.71 0.92
N ALA A 179 -6.43 3.50 1.52
CA ALA A 179 -6.14 4.12 2.81
C ALA A 179 -6.11 3.06 3.93
N LEU A 180 -5.04 3.03 4.73
CA LEU A 180 -4.89 2.21 5.93
C LEU A 180 -5.19 3.04 7.17
N GLU A 181 -6.06 2.54 8.05
CA GLU A 181 -6.30 3.16 9.36
C GLU A 181 -5.09 2.96 10.28
N VAL A 182 -4.68 4.03 10.95
CA VAL A 182 -3.56 4.10 11.91
C VAL A 182 -4.12 4.56 13.26
N GLU A 183 -3.93 3.75 14.31
CA GLU A 183 -4.36 4.08 15.67
C GLU A 183 -3.16 4.46 16.55
N VAL A 184 -3.17 5.69 17.08
CA VAL A 184 -2.18 6.18 18.04
C VAL A 184 -2.66 5.91 19.46
N VAL A 185 -1.96 5.04 20.19
CA VAL A 185 -2.34 4.55 21.53
C VAL A 185 -1.37 5.00 22.64
N GLU A 186 -1.84 5.04 23.90
CA GLU A 186 -1.01 5.46 25.06
C GLU A 186 0.07 4.43 25.42
N ASP A 187 -0.27 3.14 25.36
CA ASP A 187 0.62 2.00 25.53
C ASP A 187 0.17 0.93 24.52
N ILE A 188 1.10 0.36 23.75
CA ILE A 188 0.85 -0.92 23.07
C ILE A 188 1.04 -1.98 24.16
N ASP A 189 -0.07 -2.36 24.80
CA ASP A 189 -0.05 -3.47 25.75
C ASP A 189 0.44 -4.73 25.00
N ASP A 190 1.61 -5.26 25.37
CA ASP A 190 2.14 -6.58 24.99
C ASP A 190 1.27 -7.74 25.54
N HIS A 191 -0.06 -7.56 25.53
CA HIS A 191 -1.00 -8.62 25.80
C HIS A 191 -1.03 -9.48 24.56
N GLU A 192 -0.02 -10.35 24.51
CA GLU A 192 0.00 -11.60 23.77
C GLU A 192 -1.43 -12.08 23.61
N HIS A 193 -1.82 -12.49 22.40
CA HIS A 193 -3.11 -13.12 22.17
C HIS A 193 -3.19 -14.37 23.06
N ASP A 194 -3.69 -14.18 24.29
CA ASP A 194 -4.16 -15.16 25.25
C ASP A 194 -5.33 -15.86 24.57
N SER A 195 -4.93 -16.70 23.64
CA SER A 195 -5.74 -17.64 22.91
C SER A 195 -6.06 -18.73 23.91
N ASP A 196 -6.91 -18.37 24.88
CA ASP A 196 -7.72 -19.24 25.73
C ASP A 196 -8.71 -20.00 24.82
N HIS A 197 -8.17 -20.68 23.80
CA HIS A 197 -8.69 -21.88 23.21
C HIS A 197 -8.62 -22.95 24.30
N ASP A 198 -9.57 -22.87 25.23
CA ASP A 198 -10.10 -24.00 25.98
C ASP A 198 -10.73 -24.99 24.98
N ASP A 199 -9.90 -25.62 24.14
CA ASP A 199 -10.23 -26.82 23.36
C ASP A 199 -10.35 -28.04 24.30
N ASP A 200 -11.18 -27.90 25.34
CA ASP A 200 -11.65 -28.98 26.23
C ASP A 200 -12.96 -29.55 25.67
N ASP A 201 -12.91 -29.97 24.40
CA ASP A 201 -13.91 -30.87 23.79
C ASP A 201 -13.21 -32.17 23.38
N GLY A 202 -12.74 -32.89 24.41
CA GLY A 202 -12.36 -34.29 24.32
C GLY A 202 -13.55 -35.18 23.95
N HIS A 203 -13.91 -35.20 22.67
CA HIS A 203 -14.91 -36.10 22.10
C HIS A 203 -14.26 -37.42 21.64
N ASP A 204 -13.81 -38.20 22.62
CA ASP A 204 -13.60 -39.65 22.48
C ASP A 204 -14.96 -40.32 22.17
N HIS A 205 -15.30 -40.43 20.88
CA HIS A 205 -16.39 -41.27 20.39
C HIS A 205 -15.86 -42.49 19.65
N ASP A 206 -15.20 -43.35 20.43
CA ASP A 206 -14.93 -44.74 20.10
C ASP A 206 -16.20 -45.56 20.42
N ASP A 207 -17.08 -45.75 19.43
CA ASP A 207 -18.19 -46.71 19.48
C ASP A 207 -18.46 -47.22 18.05
N GLY A 208 -17.78 -48.31 17.69
CA GLY A 208 -17.91 -48.94 16.37
C GLY A 208 -19.26 -49.65 16.18
N HIS A 209 -19.79 -49.58 14.96
CA HIS A 209 -20.80 -50.52 14.47
C HIS A 209 -20.37 -51.08 13.11
N GLU A 210 -19.68 -52.22 13.17
CA GLU A 210 -19.66 -53.19 12.08
C GLU A 210 -21.02 -53.91 12.09
N ASP A 211 -21.91 -53.62 11.14
CA ASP A 211 -23.16 -54.39 10.96
C ASP A 211 -23.44 -54.63 9.47
N ASP A 212 -23.28 -55.89 9.11
CA ASP A 212 -23.38 -56.49 7.79
C ASP A 212 -24.72 -56.22 7.07
N HIS A 213 -24.67 -55.82 5.81
CA HIS A 213 -25.79 -55.97 4.88
C HIS A 213 -25.37 -56.57 3.53
N ASP A 214 -25.16 -57.89 3.57
CA ASP A 214 -25.32 -58.76 2.40
C ASP A 214 -26.72 -58.57 1.78
N HIS A 215 -26.77 -58.26 0.49
CA HIS A 215 -27.97 -58.42 -0.32
C HIS A 215 -27.66 -59.04 -1.68
N ASP A 216 -27.53 -60.37 -1.67
CA ASP A 216 -27.81 -61.21 -2.85
C ASP A 216 -29.28 -61.05 -3.27
N HIS A 217 -29.55 -60.76 -4.54
CA HIS A 217 -30.17 -61.71 -5.50
C HIS A 217 -30.68 -61.03 -6.79
N ASP A 218 -30.48 -61.74 -7.91
CA ASP A 218 -31.36 -61.87 -9.10
C ASP A 218 -31.80 -60.60 -9.89
N HIS A 219 -31.82 -60.60 -11.23
CA HIS A 219 -31.97 -61.71 -12.18
C HIS A 219 -31.37 -61.36 -13.56
#